data_AF-A0A941UUE6-F1
#
_entry.id   AF-A0A941UUE6-F1
#
_cell.length_a   1.000
_cell.length_b   1.000
_cell.length_c   1.000
_cell.angle_alpha   90.00
_cell.angle_beta   90.00
_cell.angle_gamma   90.00
#
_symmetry.space_group_name_H-M   'P 1'
#
loop_
_entity.id
_entity.type
_entity.pdbx_description
1 polymer ?
#
loop_
_entity_poly.entity_id
_entity_poly.type
_entity_poly.pdbx_seq_one_letter_code
_entity_poly.pdbx_strand_id
1 'polypeptide(L)' 'MQRRLDMNPDLMRIRRRTVEHPFGTLKEWMGPNHFRTKRLEGVGTEMSLHVLAYNMKRVMKILGITGFIEALAA' A
#
# COMPACT_ATOMS: atom_id res chain seq x y z
N MET A 1 -1.04 -20.97 -10.04
CA MET A 1 -1.64 -20.25 -8.89
C MET A 1 -2.44 -21.20 -7.99
N GLN A 2 -3.43 -21.93 -8.52
CA GLN A 2 -4.30 -22.81 -7.74
C GLN A 2 -3.54 -23.81 -6.85
N ARG A 3 -2.61 -24.58 -7.44
CA ARG A 3 -1.75 -25.53 -6.71
C ARG A 3 -1.02 -24.94 -5.48
N ARG A 4 -0.67 -23.64 -5.51
CA ARG A 4 -0.02 -22.96 -4.37
C ARG A 4 -1.02 -22.67 -3.23
N LEU A 5 -2.26 -22.35 -3.59
CA LEU A 5 -3.35 -22.11 -2.63
C LEU A 5 -3.81 -23.42 -1.99
N ASP A 6 -3.90 -24.49 -2.78
CA ASP A 6 -4.29 -25.81 -2.29
C ASP A 6 -3.28 -26.34 -1.25
N MET A 7 -1.98 -26.09 -1.47
CA MET A 7 -0.91 -26.46 -0.54
C MET A 7 -0.81 -25.56 0.70
N ASN A 8 -1.43 -24.38 0.70
CA ASN A 8 -1.33 -23.40 1.79
C ASN A 8 -2.69 -22.71 2.01
N PRO A 9 -3.66 -23.39 2.64
CA PRO A 9 -5.04 -22.92 2.75
C PRO A 9 -5.18 -21.57 3.48
N ASP A 10 -4.23 -21.21 4.35
CA ASP A 10 -4.26 -19.97 5.12
C ASP A 10 -3.83 -18.72 4.33
N LEU A 11 -3.25 -18.87 3.12
CA LEU A 11 -2.73 -17.73 2.34
C LEU A 11 -3.81 -16.68 2.04
N MET A 12 -5.05 -17.11 1.78
CA MET A 12 -6.14 -16.16 1.53
C MET A 12 -6.54 -15.40 2.80
N ARG A 13 -6.49 -16.06 3.97
CA ARG A 13 -6.77 -15.41 5.26
C ARG A 13 -5.67 -14.41 5.62
N ILE A 14 -4.41 -14.75 5.38
CA ILE A 14 -3.28 -13.84 5.59
C ILE A 14 -3.40 -12.64 4.67
N ARG A 15 -3.64 -12.86 3.37
CA ARG A 15 -3.85 -11.77 2.39
C ARG A 15 -4.96 -10.83 2.86
N ARG A 16 -6.11 -11.39 3.28
CA ARG A 16 -7.23 -10.61 3.80
C ARG A 16 -6.79 -9.65 4.91
N ARG A 17 -5.98 -10.13 5.85
CA ARG A 17 -5.51 -9.37 7.00
C ARG A 17 -4.41 -8.36 6.67
N THR A 18 -3.51 -8.69 5.74
CA THR A 18 -2.32 -7.89 5.49
C THR A 18 -2.50 -6.83 4.41
N VAL A 19 -3.27 -7.12 3.37
CA VAL A 19 -3.35 -6.22 2.20
C VAL A 19 -4.68 -5.51 2.05
N GLU A 20 -5.81 -6.11 2.45
CA GLU A 20 -7.12 -5.50 2.17
C GLU A 20 -7.30 -4.15 2.85
N HIS A 21 -6.83 -4.01 4.09
CA HIS A 21 -6.93 -2.73 4.80
C HIS A 21 -6.08 -1.63 4.13
N PRO A 22 -4.77 -1.83 3.86
CA PRO A 22 -3.98 -0.86 3.08
C PRO A 22 -4.61 -0.48 1.73
N PHE A 23 -5.07 -1.46 0.96
CA PHE A 23 -5.70 -1.19 -0.34
C PHE A 23 -7.04 -0.48 -0.21
N GLY A 24 -7.82 -0.77 0.85
CA GLY A 24 -9.05 -0.06 1.16
C GLY A 24 -8.79 1.42 1.44
N THR A 25 -7.82 1.72 2.31
CA THR A 25 -7.43 3.10 2.63
C THR A 25 -6.91 3.86 1.41
N LEU A 26 -6.08 3.22 0.59
CA LEU A 26 -5.57 3.84 -0.65
C LEU A 26 -6.72 4.21 -1.59
N LYS A 27 -7.66 3.29 -1.83
CA LYS A 27 -8.81 3.56 -2.70
C LYS A 27 -9.72 4.66 -2.14
N GLU A 28 -9.93 4.68 -0.83
CA GLU A 28 -10.69 5.73 -0.17
C GLU A 28 -10.02 7.11 -0.36
N TRP A 29 -8.70 7.21 -0.19
CA TRP A 29 -7.97 8.46 -0.39
C TRP A 29 -7.94 8.92 -1.85
N MET A 30 -7.90 7.99 -2.80
CA MET A 30 -7.95 8.30 -4.23
C MET A 30 -9.32 8.85 -4.67
N GLY A 31 -10.37 8.55 -3.91
CA GLY A 31 -11.71 9.07 -4.15
C GLY A 31 -12.35 8.54 -5.44
N PRO A 32 -13.43 9.19 -5.93
CA PRO A 32 -14.22 8.69 -7.06
C PRO A 32 -13.47 8.71 -8.39
N ASN A 33 -12.58 9.68 -8.61
CA ASN A 33 -11.76 9.79 -9.82
C ASN A 33 -10.35 9.25 -9.54
N HIS A 34 -10.19 7.94 -9.65
CA HIS A 34 -9.01 7.22 -9.17
C HIS A 34 -7.67 7.69 -9.77
N PHE A 35 -7.64 8.10 -11.03
CA PHE A 35 -6.41 8.58 -11.70
C PHE A 35 -6.68 9.80 -12.56
N ARG A 36 -5.72 10.72 -12.60
CA ARG A 36 -5.80 11.97 -13.38
C ARG A 36 -5.03 11.86 -14.70
N THR A 37 -3.92 11.13 -14.68
CA THR A 37 -3.07 10.83 -15.84
C THR A 37 -3.68 9.73 -16.70
N LYS A 38 -3.14 9.63 -17.93
CA LYS A 38 -3.52 8.61 -18.91
C LYS A 38 -2.30 7.76 -19.26
N ARG A 39 -2.57 6.57 -19.81
CA ARG A 39 -1.56 5.54 -20.17
C ARG A 39 -0.90 4.93 -18.93
N LEU A 40 -0.35 3.73 -19.10
CA LEU A 40 0.16 2.91 -17.99
C LEU A 40 1.29 3.60 -17.21
N GLU A 41 2.16 4.33 -17.90
CA GLU A 41 3.28 5.04 -17.28
C GLU A 41 2.82 6.14 -16.30
N GLY A 42 1.87 6.99 -16.74
CA GLY A 42 1.30 8.04 -15.91
C GLY A 42 0.52 7.46 -14.72
N VAL A 43 -0.37 6.50 -15.00
CA VAL A 43 -1.17 5.82 -13.96
C VAL A 43 -0.27 5.09 -12.96
N GLY A 44 0.79 4.44 -13.44
CA GLY A 44 1.78 3.77 -12.61
C GLY A 44 2.53 4.74 -11.69
N THR A 45 2.85 5.94 -12.19
CA THR A 45 3.47 7.01 -11.40
C THR A 45 2.53 7.48 -10.29
N GLU A 46 1.26 7.77 -10.61
CA GLU A 46 0.26 8.17 -9.61
C GLU A 46 0.06 7.10 -8.53
N MET A 47 -0.09 5.83 -8.93
CA MET A 47 -0.21 4.73 -7.99
C MET A 47 1.02 4.63 -7.07
N SER A 48 2.22 4.81 -7.62
CA SER A 48 3.47 4.76 -6.86
C SER A 48 3.53 5.88 -5.81
N LEU A 49 3.10 7.09 -6.16
CA LEU A 49 3.03 8.22 -5.23
C LEU A 49 2.00 7.98 -4.11
N HIS A 50 0.83 7.44 -4.43
CA HIS A 50 -0.16 7.09 -3.41
C HIS A 50 0.37 6.04 -2.41
N VAL A 51 1.01 4.98 -2.92
CA VAL A 51 1.62 3.95 -2.07
C VAL A 51 2.75 4.53 -1.22
N LEU A 52 3.59 5.40 -1.78
CA LEU A 52 4.66 6.09 -1.04
C LEU A 52 4.09 6.92 0.11
N ALA A 53 3.08 7.75 -0.16
CA ALA A 53 2.43 8.59 0.84
C ALA A 53 1.79 7.75 1.97
N TYR A 54 1.12 6.65 1.61
CA TYR A 54 0.58 5.72 2.60
C TYR A 54 1.67 5.11 3.48
N ASN A 55 2.76 4.64 2.87
CA ASN A 55 3.88 4.05 3.60
C ASN A 55 4.54 5.04 4.54
N MET A 56 4.80 6.28 4.10
CA MET A 56 5.31 7.35 4.96
C MET A 56 4.39 7.60 6.15
N LYS A 57 3.08 7.73 5.92
CA LYS A 57 2.10 7.92 7.00
C LYS A 57 2.09 6.73 7.98
N ARG A 58 2.19 5.51 7.46
CA ARG A 58 2.22 4.28 8.27
C ARG A 58 3.49 4.21 9.12
N VAL A 59 4.66 4.50 8.56
CA VAL A 59 5.93 4.49 9.29
C VAL A 59 5.94 5.57 10.38
N MET A 60 5.51 6.80 10.07
CA MET A 60 5.37 7.85 11.08
C MET A 60 4.40 7.46 12.21
N LYS A 61 3.36 6.68 11.91
CA LYS A 61 2.44 6.17 12.94
C LYS A 61 3.05 5.05 13.81
N ILE A 62 3.96 4.25 13.26
CA ILE A 62 4.58 3.12 13.96
C ILE A 62 5.79 3.60 14.80
N LEU A 63 6.66 4.41 14.21
CA LEU A 63 7.92 4.86 14.83
C LEU A 63 7.82 6.23 15.50
N GLY A 64 6.76 7.00 15.22
CA GLY A 64 6.73 8.44 15.51
C GLY A 64 7.50 9.26 14.47
N ILE A 65 7.35 10.58 14.52
CA ILE A 65 8.01 11.51 13.59
C ILE A 65 9.53 11.50 13.82
N THR A 66 9.97 11.60 15.08
CA THR A 66 11.40 11.59 15.44
C THR A 66 12.09 10.32 14.99
N GLY A 67 11.53 9.15 15.34
CA GLY A 67 12.10 7.86 14.95
C GLY A 67 12.12 7.63 13.43
N PHE A 68 11.16 8.22 12.70
CA PHE A 68 11.20 8.21 11.23
C PHE A 68 12.35 9.06 10.66
N ILE A 69 12.58 10.27 11.19
CA ILE A 69 13.68 11.13 10.75
C ILE A 69 15.04 10.48 11.03
N GLU A 70 15.21 9.89 12.20
CA GLU A 70 16.43 9.15 12.55
C GLU A 70 16.68 7.97 11.59
N ALA A 71 15.64 7.20 11.26
CA ALA A 71 15.74 6.09 10.32
C ALA A 71 16.09 6.52 8.88
N LEU A 72 15.79 7.76 8.49
CA LEU A 72 16.17 8.30 7.17
C LEU A 72 17.61 8.83 7.13
N ALA A 73 18.18 9.19 8.28
CA ALA A 73 19.52 9.75 8.39
C ALA A 73 20.62 8.68 8.52
N ALA A 74 20.24 7.42 8.75
CA ALA A 74 21.12 6.25 8.83
C ALA A 74 21.40 5.65 7.45
#